data_AF-A0A8J4K7G7-F1
#
_entry.id   AF-A0A8J4K7G7-F1
#
_cell.length_a   1.000
_cell.length_b   1.000
_cell.length_c   1.000
_cell.angle_alpha   90.00
_cell.angle_beta   90.00
_cell.angle_gamma   90.00
#
_symmetry.space_group_name_H-M   'P 1'
#
loop_
_entity.id
_entity.type
_entity.pdbx_description
1 polymer ?
#
loop_
_entity_poly.entity_id
_entity_poly.type
_entity_poly.pdbx_seq_one_letter_code
_entity_poly.pdbx_strand_id
1 'polypeptide(L)'
;MGDIPGLVKISVSLKIQPNDGAVYFKVDGQRFGQNRTIKLLTGAKYKIEVALQPGTIQATTMGIGGVNVPLEEKSRDAQVASYTGIYDTEGVPPTKSGERQPIQVNMQFNDIGVFETVWQVKFYNYHKRDHCQWGNSFGSIEYECKPNETRSLMWINKETFH
;
A
#
# COMPACT_ATOMS: atom_id res chain seq x y z
N MET A 1 10.31 -3.12 -27.28
CA MET A 1 10.30 -3.61 -25.89
C MET A 1 11.27 -2.74 -25.12
N GLY A 2 10.81 -1.98 -24.13
CA GLY A 2 11.68 -1.09 -23.35
C GLY A 2 12.61 -1.87 -22.41
N ASP A 3 13.72 -1.24 -22.05
CA ASP A 3 14.68 -1.77 -21.08
C ASP A 3 14.02 -1.97 -19.71
N ILE A 4 14.37 -3.07 -19.04
CA ILE A 4 13.91 -3.35 -17.68
C ILE A 4 14.71 -2.45 -16.73
N PRO A 5 14.07 -1.58 -15.93
CA PRO A 5 14.78 -0.76 -14.97
C PRO A 5 15.47 -1.63 -13.92
N GLY A 6 16.74 -1.33 -13.62
CA GLY A 6 17.51 -2.06 -12.61
C GLY A 6 17.02 -1.85 -11.17
N LEU A 7 16.26 -0.79 -10.93
CA LEU A 7 15.65 -0.44 -9.64
C LEU A 7 14.30 0.23 -9.89
N VAL A 8 13.31 -0.16 -9.09
CA VAL A 8 11.96 0.43 -9.06
C VAL A 8 11.67 0.90 -7.65
N LYS A 9 11.29 2.16 -7.49
CA LYS A 9 10.78 2.69 -6.22
C LYS A 9 9.27 2.80 -6.29
N ILE A 10 8.59 2.26 -5.28
CA ILE A 10 7.14 2.30 -5.14
C ILE A 10 6.85 3.01 -3.81
N SER A 11 6.20 4.15 -3.84
CA SER A 11 5.69 4.83 -2.64
C SER A 11 4.17 4.71 -2.62
N VAL A 12 3.60 4.26 -1.51
CA VAL A 12 2.15 4.12 -1.33
C VAL A 12 1.71 4.91 -0.10
N SER A 13 0.83 5.89 -0.28
CA SER A 13 0.19 6.64 0.80
C SER A 13 -1.29 6.26 0.94
N LEU A 14 -1.86 6.52 2.12
CA LEU A 14 -3.26 6.29 2.41
C LEU A 14 -3.87 7.51 3.10
N LYS A 15 -5.04 7.95 2.63
CA LYS A 15 -5.81 9.04 3.24
C LYS A 15 -7.27 8.65 3.39
N ILE A 16 -7.83 8.80 4.59
CA ILE A 16 -9.24 8.46 4.83
C ILE A 16 -10.15 9.49 4.15
N GLN A 17 -11.13 9.01 3.37
CA GLN A 17 -12.12 9.83 2.68
C GLN A 17 -13.31 10.16 3.59
N PRO A 18 -14.03 11.27 3.35
CA PRO A 18 -13.88 12.21 2.22
C PRO A 18 -12.86 13.34 2.43
N ASN A 19 -12.32 13.50 3.64
CA ASN A 19 -11.59 14.71 4.02
C ASN A 19 -10.07 14.60 3.89
N ASP A 20 -9.56 13.58 3.19
CA ASP A 20 -8.12 13.30 3.10
C ASP A 20 -7.42 13.20 4.48
N GLY A 21 -8.12 12.65 5.46
CA GLY A 21 -7.62 12.56 6.83
C GLY A 21 -6.45 11.58 6.97
N ALA A 22 -5.66 11.74 8.04
CA ALA A 22 -4.49 10.91 8.30
C ALA A 22 -4.86 9.43 8.56
N VAL A 23 -4.03 8.54 8.04
CA VAL A 23 -3.94 7.14 8.46
C VAL A 23 -2.82 7.02 9.48
N TYR A 24 -2.85 5.99 10.32
CA TYR A 24 -1.88 5.82 11.39
C TYR A 24 -1.30 4.41 11.37
N PHE A 25 -0.08 4.28 11.89
CA PHE A 25 0.54 2.98 12.11
C PHE A 25 1.16 2.90 13.50
N LYS A 26 1.39 1.67 13.97
CA LYS A 26 2.09 1.41 15.22
C LYS A 26 3.35 0.59 14.97
N VAL A 27 4.40 0.92 15.72
CA VAL A 27 5.58 0.09 15.88
C VAL A 27 5.28 -1.01 16.89
N ASP A 28 5.13 -2.25 16.42
CA ASP A 28 4.86 -3.39 17.28
C ASP A 28 6.13 -4.21 17.63
N GLY A 29 7.25 -3.96 16.95
CA GLY A 29 8.48 -4.75 17.11
C GLY A 29 8.25 -6.23 16.76
N GLN A 30 8.98 -7.13 17.42
CA GLN A 30 8.94 -8.57 17.13
C GLN A 30 7.73 -9.31 17.71
N ARG A 31 6.67 -8.57 18.10
CA ARG A 31 5.49 -9.17 18.74
C ARG A 31 4.60 -9.93 17.75
N PHE A 32 4.62 -9.55 16.48
CA PHE A 32 3.77 -10.13 15.43
C PHE A 32 4.63 -10.46 14.19
N GLY A 33 3.99 -10.97 13.12
CA GLY A 33 4.68 -11.35 11.90
C GLY A 33 5.37 -10.20 11.18
N GLN A 34 4.93 -8.95 11.41
CA GLN A 34 5.58 -7.73 10.92
C GLN A 34 5.81 -6.74 12.06
N ASN A 35 6.86 -5.91 11.90
CA ASN A 35 7.29 -4.94 12.91
C ASN A 35 6.41 -3.68 13.00
N ARG A 36 5.49 -3.51 12.05
CA ARG A 36 4.63 -2.33 11.89
C ARG A 36 3.20 -2.79 11.60
N THR A 37 2.22 -2.10 12.16
CA THR A 37 0.80 -2.33 11.89
C THR A 37 0.14 -1.07 11.36
N ILE A 38 -0.44 -1.13 10.16
CA ILE A 38 -1.31 -0.09 9.62
C ILE A 38 -2.68 -0.21 10.28
N LYS A 39 -3.27 0.92 10.68
CA LYS A 39 -4.57 0.96 11.34
C LYS A 39 -5.61 1.54 10.40
N LEU A 40 -6.65 0.76 10.13
CA LEU A 40 -7.74 1.13 9.26
C LEU A 40 -9.07 0.99 9.99
N LEU A 41 -10.06 1.77 9.58
CA LEU A 41 -11.45 1.63 9.97
C LEU A 41 -12.13 0.65 9.00
N THR A 42 -13.10 -0.09 9.50
CA THR A 42 -14.04 -0.87 8.68
C THR A 42 -15.12 0.04 8.12
N GLY A 43 -15.65 -0.27 6.93
CA GLY A 43 -16.74 0.51 6.31
C GLY A 43 -16.33 1.94 5.92
N ALA A 44 -15.04 2.16 5.68
CA ALA A 44 -14.47 3.43 5.27
C ALA A 44 -13.77 3.32 3.91
N LYS A 45 -13.70 4.45 3.20
CA LYS A 45 -12.97 4.57 1.94
C LYS A 45 -11.63 5.24 2.18
N TYR A 46 -10.60 4.72 1.54
CA TYR A 46 -9.24 5.23 1.58
C TYR A 46 -8.81 5.63 0.17
N LYS A 47 -8.40 6.88 0.00
CA LYS A 47 -7.67 7.30 -1.18
C LYS A 47 -6.25 6.77 -1.05
N ILE A 48 -5.86 5.97 -2.02
CA ILE A 48 -4.50 5.51 -2.24
C ILE A 48 -3.83 6.50 -3.18
N GLU A 49 -2.61 6.91 -2.87
CA GLU A 49 -1.75 7.60 -3.83
C GLU A 49 -0.49 6.77 -4.00
N VAL A 50 -0.17 6.45 -5.25
CA VAL A 50 1.00 5.65 -5.63
C VAL A 50 1.95 6.56 -6.41
N ALA A 51 3.21 6.59 -6.03
CA ALA A 51 4.27 7.19 -6.84
C ALA A 51 5.29 6.12 -7.24
N LEU A 52 5.58 6.05 -8.54
CA LEU A 52 6.49 5.08 -9.14
C LEU A 52 7.70 5.80 -9.72
N GLN A 53 8.88 5.23 -9.50
CA GLN A 53 10.12 5.66 -10.14
C GLN A 53 10.88 4.46 -10.72
N PRO A 54 11.41 4.52 -11.95
CA PRO A 54 11.30 5.64 -12.90
C PRO A 54 9.89 5.84 -13.46
N GLY A 55 9.63 7.04 -13.99
CA GLY A 55 8.34 7.45 -14.54
C GLY A 55 7.97 6.78 -15.86
N THR A 56 8.84 5.92 -16.39
CA THR A 56 8.53 5.02 -17.51
C THR A 56 7.65 3.84 -17.11
N ILE A 57 7.49 3.57 -15.82
CA ILE A 57 6.75 2.41 -15.31
C ILE A 57 5.24 2.70 -15.32
N GLN A 58 4.47 1.71 -15.76
CA GLN A 58 3.01 1.77 -15.82
C GLN A 58 2.39 0.73 -14.91
N ALA A 59 1.54 1.17 -13.98
CA ALA A 59 0.72 0.31 -13.14
C ALA A 59 -0.76 0.47 -13.50
N THR A 60 -1.53 -0.59 -13.35
CA THR A 60 -2.95 -0.63 -13.74
C THR A 60 -3.86 -0.82 -12.53
N THR A 61 -3.50 -1.75 -11.65
CA THR A 61 -4.32 -2.11 -10.49
C THR A 61 -3.46 -2.42 -9.28
N MET A 62 -3.98 -2.10 -8.10
CA MET A 62 -3.42 -2.53 -6.83
C MET A 62 -4.43 -3.47 -6.14
N GLY A 63 -4.02 -4.70 -5.84
CA GLY A 63 -4.79 -5.62 -5.01
C GLY A 63 -4.48 -5.40 -3.53
N ILE A 64 -5.51 -5.29 -2.68
CA ILE A 64 -5.37 -5.18 -1.22
C ILE A 64 -6.39 -6.10 -0.56
N GLY A 65 -5.92 -7.20 0.03
CA GLY A 65 -6.77 -8.11 0.80
C GLY A 65 -7.90 -8.75 -0.01
N GLY A 66 -7.69 -8.95 -1.32
CA GLY A 66 -8.70 -9.46 -2.26
C GLY A 66 -9.57 -8.38 -2.92
N VAL A 67 -9.45 -7.10 -2.51
CA VAL A 67 -10.08 -5.97 -3.20
C VAL A 67 -9.15 -5.49 -4.31
N ASN A 68 -9.64 -5.46 -5.55
CA ASN A 68 -8.93 -4.87 -6.67
C ASN A 68 -9.24 -3.37 -6.75
N VAL A 69 -8.20 -2.56 -6.62
CA VAL A 69 -8.28 -1.10 -6.73
C VAL A 69 -7.72 -0.66 -8.08
N PRO A 70 -8.58 -0.16 -9.00
CA PRO A 70 -8.10 0.47 -10.23
C PRO A 70 -7.26 1.70 -9.90
N LEU A 71 -6.12 1.85 -10.59
CA LEU A 71 -5.25 3.00 -10.47
C LEU A 71 -5.46 3.96 -11.65
N GLU A 72 -5.83 5.19 -11.35
CA GLU A 72 -5.96 6.28 -12.32
C GLU A 72 -4.69 7.14 -12.28
N GLU A 73 -4.00 7.27 -13.41
CA GLU A 73 -2.83 8.14 -13.54
C GLU A 73 -3.22 9.61 -13.32
N LYS A 74 -2.44 10.33 -12.53
CA LYS A 74 -2.63 11.76 -12.26
C LYS A 74 -1.58 12.63 -12.91
N SER A 75 -0.33 12.16 -12.94
CA SER A 75 0.75 12.84 -13.62
C SER A 75 1.86 11.88 -13.98
N ARG A 76 2.65 12.25 -14.98
CA ARG A 76 3.83 11.50 -15.39
C ARG A 76 4.88 12.43 -15.97
N ASP A 77 6.11 12.22 -15.56
CA ASP A 77 7.32 12.70 -16.23
C ASP A 77 8.33 11.54 -16.37
N ALA A 78 9.58 11.85 -16.77
CA ALA A 78 10.61 10.82 -16.95
C ALA A 78 11.05 10.15 -15.63
N GLN A 79 10.94 10.85 -14.50
CA GLN A 79 11.39 10.39 -13.19
C GLN A 79 10.26 9.75 -12.37
N VAL A 80 9.05 10.30 -12.43
CA VAL A 80 7.93 9.90 -11.57
C VAL A 80 6.66 9.70 -12.39
N ALA A 81 5.94 8.62 -12.11
CA ALA A 81 4.53 8.46 -12.48
C ALA A 81 3.68 8.39 -11.20
N SER A 82 2.61 9.17 -11.13
CA SER A 82 1.71 9.22 -9.98
C SER A 82 0.31 8.71 -10.32
N TYR A 83 -0.29 7.97 -9.40
CA TYR A 83 -1.61 7.37 -9.56
C TYR A 83 -2.44 7.55 -8.30
N THR A 84 -3.75 7.46 -8.44
CA THR A 84 -4.67 7.35 -7.32
C THR A 84 -5.63 6.18 -7.49
N GLY A 85 -6.17 5.69 -6.39
CA GLY A 85 -7.24 4.70 -6.37
C GLY A 85 -8.06 4.81 -5.08
N ILE A 86 -9.23 4.16 -5.06
CA ILE A 86 -10.07 4.10 -3.85
C ILE A 86 -10.11 2.66 -3.36
N TYR A 87 -9.60 2.45 -2.15
CA TYR A 87 -9.75 1.21 -1.41
C TYR A 87 -10.94 1.32 -0.46
N ASP A 88 -11.95 0.48 -0.69
CA ASP A 88 -13.13 0.40 0.14
C ASP A 88 -13.01 -0.77 1.13
N THR A 89 -13.29 -0.49 2.40
CA THR A 89 -13.31 -1.49 3.48
C THR A 89 -14.74 -1.85 3.90
N GLU A 90 -15.75 -1.49 3.09
CA GLU A 90 -17.10 -2.01 3.23
C GLU A 90 -17.11 -3.54 3.25
N GLY A 91 -17.86 -4.12 4.19
CA GLY A 91 -17.91 -5.57 4.41
C GLY A 91 -16.70 -6.19 5.12
N VAL A 92 -15.60 -5.46 5.33
CA VAL A 92 -14.43 -5.97 6.08
C VAL A 92 -14.74 -6.01 7.58
N PRO A 93 -14.63 -7.18 8.25
CA PRO A 93 -14.91 -7.29 9.68
C PRO A 93 -13.80 -6.67 10.53
N PRO A 94 -14.12 -6.11 11.73
CA PRO A 94 -13.10 -5.57 12.62
C PRO A 94 -12.21 -6.68 13.18
N THR A 95 -10.92 -6.41 13.30
CA THR A 95 -9.94 -7.34 13.85
C THR A 95 -10.08 -7.42 15.38
N LYS A 96 -10.12 -8.64 15.94
CA LYS A 96 -10.26 -8.87 17.39
C LYS A 96 -9.15 -8.19 18.20
N SER A 97 -9.41 -7.96 19.49
CA SER A 97 -8.40 -7.41 20.40
C SER A 97 -7.18 -8.34 20.47
N GLY A 98 -5.98 -7.77 20.58
CA GLY A 98 -4.72 -8.54 20.60
C GLY A 98 -4.24 -9.05 19.23
N GLU A 99 -5.11 -9.12 18.23
CA GLU A 99 -4.77 -9.68 16.90
C GLU A 99 -4.35 -8.60 15.88
N ARG A 100 -3.66 -9.09 14.84
CA ARG A 100 -3.29 -8.39 13.61
C ARG A 100 -3.60 -9.29 12.41
N GLN A 101 -4.00 -8.69 11.31
CA GLN A 101 -4.36 -9.39 10.09
C GLN A 101 -3.25 -9.19 9.05
N PRO A 102 -2.64 -10.26 8.51
CA PRO A 102 -1.82 -10.15 7.32
C PRO A 102 -2.73 -9.94 6.11
N ILE A 103 -2.45 -8.89 5.34
CA ILE A 103 -3.18 -8.51 4.14
C ILE A 103 -2.21 -8.60 2.96
N GLN A 104 -2.53 -9.49 2.02
CA GLN A 104 -1.80 -9.58 0.76
C GLN A 104 -2.02 -8.29 -0.04
N VAL A 105 -0.92 -7.73 -0.52
CA VAL A 105 -0.91 -6.54 -1.36
C VAL A 105 -0.12 -6.84 -2.62
N ASN A 106 -0.71 -6.52 -3.76
CA ASN A 106 -0.03 -6.66 -5.04
C ASN A 106 -0.27 -5.47 -5.96
N MET A 107 0.61 -5.29 -6.93
CA MET A 107 0.45 -4.28 -7.97
C MET A 107 0.83 -4.87 -9.33
N GLN A 108 -0.05 -4.69 -10.31
CA GLN A 108 0.17 -5.14 -11.67
C GLN A 108 0.83 -4.03 -12.49
N PHE A 109 1.89 -4.39 -13.20
CA PHE A 109 2.59 -3.50 -14.12
C PHE A 109 2.55 -4.05 -15.54
N ASN A 110 2.52 -3.16 -16.53
CA ASN A 110 2.39 -3.57 -17.93
C ASN A 110 3.61 -4.36 -18.43
N ASP A 111 4.82 -3.97 -18.04
CA ASP A 111 6.05 -4.41 -18.71
C ASP A 111 7.08 -5.10 -17.82
N ILE A 112 6.90 -5.08 -16.49
CA ILE A 112 7.93 -5.45 -15.52
C ILE A 112 7.46 -6.48 -14.47
N GLY A 113 6.31 -7.10 -14.70
CA GLY A 113 5.74 -8.14 -13.84
C GLY A 113 4.86 -7.60 -12.73
N VAL A 114 4.85 -8.29 -11.60
CA VAL A 114 4.00 -8.02 -10.44
C VAL A 114 4.86 -7.71 -9.23
N PHE A 115 4.43 -6.76 -8.42
CA PHE A 115 4.91 -6.54 -7.06
C PHE A 115 3.97 -7.24 -6.09
N GLU A 116 4.51 -7.97 -5.10
CA GLU A 116 3.70 -8.59 -4.04
C GLU A 116 4.36 -8.40 -2.67
N THR A 117 3.57 -8.07 -1.66
CA THR A 117 4.00 -7.92 -0.26
C THR A 117 2.84 -8.24 0.69
N VAL A 118 3.12 -8.27 2.00
CA VAL A 118 2.13 -8.47 3.05
C VAL A 118 2.13 -7.28 4.00
N TRP A 119 1.01 -6.56 4.06
CA TRP A 119 0.80 -5.55 5.09
C TRP A 119 0.22 -6.19 6.33
N GLN A 120 0.77 -5.86 7.49
CA GLN A 120 0.12 -6.16 8.75
C GLN A 120 -0.85 -5.03 9.09
N VAL A 121 -2.13 -5.36 9.23
CA VAL A 121 -3.22 -4.41 9.41
C VAL A 121 -4.00 -4.72 10.68
N LYS A 122 -4.58 -3.69 11.29
CA LYS A 122 -5.64 -3.84 12.28
C LYS A 122 -6.85 -3.03 11.85
N PHE A 123 -7.97 -3.71 11.61
CA PHE A 123 -9.24 -3.08 11.33
C PHE A 123 -9.98 -2.76 12.62
N TYR A 124 -10.37 -1.50 12.78
CA TYR A 124 -11.15 -1.00 13.89
C TYR A 124 -12.56 -0.67 13.42
N ASN A 125 -13.55 -0.96 14.26
CA ASN A 125 -14.88 -0.40 14.06
C ASN A 125 -14.81 1.13 14.23
N TYR A 126 -15.64 1.88 13.49
CA TYR A 126 -15.83 3.32 13.63
C TYR A 126 -16.01 3.80 15.09
N HIS A 127 -16.68 3.03 15.94
CA HIS A 127 -16.82 3.36 17.38
C HIS A 127 -15.49 3.36 18.15
N LYS A 128 -14.42 2.82 17.58
CA LYS A 128 -13.06 2.78 18.13
C LYS A 128 -12.08 3.66 17.33
N ARG A 129 -12.57 4.68 16.61
CA ARG A 129 -11.74 5.59 15.80
C ARG A 129 -10.60 6.24 16.58
N ASP A 130 -10.80 6.59 17.85
CA ASP A 130 -9.75 7.20 18.66
C ASP A 130 -8.54 6.24 18.82
N HIS A 131 -8.80 4.94 19.03
CA HIS A 131 -7.74 3.93 19.09
C HIS A 131 -7.08 3.67 17.72
N CYS A 132 -7.84 3.85 16.64
CA CYS A 132 -7.34 3.75 15.28
C CYS A 132 -6.31 4.86 15.00
N GLN A 133 -6.41 6.00 15.67
CA GLN A 133 -5.54 7.16 15.49
C GLN A 133 -4.30 7.17 16.40
N TRP A 134 -4.19 6.24 17.37
CA TRP A 134 -3.00 6.19 18.22
C TRP A 134 -1.77 5.71 17.46
N GLY A 135 -0.60 6.30 17.71
CA GLY A 135 0.67 5.90 17.12
C GLY A 135 1.24 6.99 16.22
N ASN A 136 1.97 6.58 15.19
CA ASN A 136 2.58 7.50 14.24
C ASN A 136 1.61 7.76 13.09
N SER A 137 1.65 8.97 12.55
CA SER A 137 0.98 9.26 11.27
C SER A 137 1.62 8.40 10.19
N PHE A 138 0.80 7.80 9.33
CA PHE A 138 1.23 7.07 8.15
C PHE A 138 1.27 8.06 6.98
N GLY A 139 2.47 8.49 6.62
CA GLY A 139 2.70 9.29 5.41
C GLY A 139 2.71 8.38 4.19
N SER A 140 3.61 7.40 4.20
CA SER A 140 3.72 6.41 3.12
C SER A 140 4.47 5.15 3.57
N ILE A 141 4.36 4.13 2.73
CA ILE A 141 5.29 3.01 2.71
C ILE A 141 6.05 3.02 1.40
N GLU A 142 7.38 2.93 1.49
CA GLU A 142 8.28 2.95 0.35
C GLU A 142 8.97 1.60 0.18
N TYR A 143 8.97 1.11 -1.05
CA TYR A 143 9.65 -0.10 -1.46
C TYR A 143 10.72 0.20 -2.48
N GLU A 144 11.89 -0.41 -2.30
CA GLU A 144 12.92 -0.51 -3.33
C GLU A 144 12.91 -1.93 -3.88
N CYS A 145 12.51 -2.06 -5.14
CA CYS A 145 12.26 -3.33 -5.81
C CYS A 145 13.22 -3.52 -6.99
N LYS A 146 13.60 -4.77 -7.26
CA LYS A 146 14.34 -5.15 -8.46
C LYS A 146 13.47 -6.06 -9.32
N PRO A 147 13.06 -5.62 -10.52
CA PRO A 147 12.41 -6.50 -11.49
C PRO A 147 13.32 -7.66 -11.86
N ASN A 148 12.73 -8.82 -12.14
CA ASN A 148 13.47 -9.99 -12.57
C ASN A 148 13.51 -10.10 -14.11
N GLU A 149 14.45 -10.88 -14.64
CA GLU A 149 14.65 -11.04 -16.09
C GLU A 149 13.43 -11.67 -16.78
N THR A 150 12.66 -12.49 -16.06
CA THR A 150 11.45 -13.15 -16.56
C THR A 150 10.21 -12.26 -16.50
N ARG A 151 10.32 -11.02 -15.99
CA ARG A 151 9.23 -10.06 -15.79
C ARG A 151 8.02 -10.67 -15.07
N SER A 152 8.28 -11.52 -14.07
CA SER A 152 7.25 -12.23 -13.31
C SER A 152 6.96 -11.58 -11.95
N LEU A 153 7.83 -11.79 -10.95
CA LEU A 153 7.71 -11.24 -9.59
C LEU A 153 8.93 -10.39 -9.24
N MET A 154 8.71 -9.16 -8.80
CA MET A 154 9.79 -8.29 -8.34
C MET A 154 10.35 -8.74 -6.99
N TRP A 155 11.65 -8.56 -6.82
CA TRP A 155 12.31 -8.76 -5.53
C TRP A 155 12.30 -7.47 -4.70
N ILE A 156 11.85 -7.54 -3.45
CA ILE A 156 11.85 -6.39 -2.53
C ILE A 156 13.18 -6.37 -1.76
N ASN A 157 13.98 -5.33 -1.99
CA ASN A 157 15.25 -5.13 -1.28
C ASN A 157 15.06 -4.40 0.05
N LYS A 158 14.12 -3.45 0.09
CA LYS A 158 13.92 -2.56 1.24
C LYS A 158 12.46 -2.13 1.34
N GLU A 159 12.00 -2.03 2.58
CA GLU A 159 10.70 -1.47 2.96
C GLU A 159 10.94 -0.38 4.03
N THR A 160 10.34 0.79 3.88
CA THR A 160 10.43 1.89 4.84
C THR A 160 9.06 2.52 5.08
N PHE A 161 8.68 2.70 6.34
CA PHE A 161 7.48 3.43 6.75
C PHE A 161 7.86 4.86 7.14
N HIS A 162 7.12 5.83 6.61
CA HIS A 162 7.22 7.26 6.96
C HIS A 162 5.97 7.74 7.68
#